data_AF-A0A7J9IV72-F1
#
_entry.id   AF-A0A7J9IV72-F1
#
_cell.length_a   1.000
_cell.length_b   1.000
_cell.length_c   1.000
_cell.angle_alpha   90.00
_cell.angle_beta   90.00
_cell.angle_gamma   90.00
#
_symmetry.space_group_name_H-M   'P 1'
#
loop_
_entity.id
_entity.type
_entity.pdbx_description
1 polymer ?
#
loop_
_entity_poly.entity_id
_entity_poly.type
_entity_poly.pdbx_seq_one_letter_code
_entity_poly.pdbx_strand_id
1 'polypeptide(L)'
;MGTYGYAAPEYVSTGHLTTKSDVYSFGVVLLEMLTGKRAVDKSRCKNEQNLVDWAKPYLNSSRRLRYIMDPRLGGQYSVRGAKQMALLALQCISLNPKDRPKMTVVIQTLESLLEYKDMAISCGQWPVSSNSTKKTGLPSSAPNFRAQSRSSSVGVQNKKPNSAVPTPRK
;
A
#
# COMPACT_ATOMS: atom_id res chain seq x y z
N MET A 1 2.26 16.20 28.52
CA MET A 1 1.12 15.57 27.83
C MET A 1 1.46 15.51 26.34
N GLY A 2 1.49 14.32 25.73
CA GLY A 2 1.77 14.12 24.31
C GLY A 2 0.48 13.99 23.47
N THR A 3 0.58 14.18 22.15
CA THR A 3 -0.56 14.04 21.24
C THR A 3 -0.84 12.57 20.94
N TYR A 4 -2.08 12.14 21.19
CA TYR A 4 -2.53 10.76 20.90
C TYR A 4 -2.30 10.44 19.41
N GLY A 5 -1.62 9.30 19.14
CA GLY A 5 -1.23 8.89 17.78
C GLY A 5 0.26 9.01 17.48
N TYR A 6 0.96 9.93 18.14
CA TYR A 6 2.40 10.17 17.95
C TYR A 6 3.24 9.57 19.08
N ALA A 7 2.62 9.32 20.22
CA ALA A 7 3.30 8.80 21.39
C ALA A 7 3.92 7.41 21.14
N ALA A 8 5.21 7.29 21.47
CA ALA A 8 5.92 6.02 21.42
C ALA A 8 5.34 5.02 22.45
N PRO A 9 5.30 3.72 22.15
CA PRO A 9 4.67 2.71 23.01
C PRO A 9 5.30 2.66 24.41
N GLU A 10 6.61 2.85 24.52
CA GLU A 10 7.31 2.92 25.81
C GLU A 10 6.96 4.18 26.61
N TYR A 11 6.71 5.31 25.93
CA TYR A 11 6.27 6.54 26.60
C TYR A 11 4.87 6.38 27.18
N VAL A 12 3.96 5.72 26.45
CA VAL A 12 2.59 5.46 26.93
C VAL A 12 2.57 4.47 28.09
N SER A 13 3.38 3.41 28.01
CA SER A 13 3.36 2.33 29.02
C SER A 13 4.15 2.66 30.28
N THR A 14 5.28 3.37 30.16
CA THR A 14 6.21 3.59 31.28
C THR A 14 6.38 5.06 31.65
N GLY A 15 5.91 6.00 30.83
CA GLY A 15 6.14 7.43 31.03
C GLY A 15 7.54 7.93 30.67
N HIS A 16 8.44 7.07 30.19
CA HIS A 16 9.81 7.46 29.85
C HIS A 16 9.88 8.28 28.56
N LEU A 17 10.09 9.59 28.71
CA LEU A 17 10.37 10.50 27.60
C LEU A 17 11.86 10.45 27.28
N THR A 18 12.20 10.14 26.02
CA THR A 18 13.60 10.04 25.57
C THR A 18 13.75 10.62 24.18
N THR A 19 14.98 10.88 23.74
CA THR A 19 15.24 11.26 22.34
C THR A 19 14.72 10.20 21.35
N LYS A 20 14.61 8.92 21.75
CA LYS A 20 14.05 7.87 20.90
C LYS A 20 12.53 7.96 20.78
N SER A 21 11.81 8.48 21.77
CA SER A 21 10.36 8.73 21.62
C SER A 21 10.08 9.90 20.66
N ASP A 22 10.98 10.87 20.58
CA ASP A 22 10.89 11.95 19.59
C ASP A 22 11.11 11.41 18.16
N VAL A 23 12.09 10.51 17.99
CA VAL A 23 12.32 9.83 16.69
C VAL A 23 11.10 9.01 16.26
N TYR A 24 10.43 8.33 17.19
CA TYR A 24 9.20 7.61 16.89
C TYR A 24 8.10 8.56 16.40
N SER A 25 7.89 9.65 17.13
CA SER A 25 6.90 10.67 16.78
C SER A 25 7.17 11.26 15.39
N PHE A 26 8.45 11.52 15.08
CA PHE A 26 8.87 11.96 13.74
C PHE A 26 8.60 10.90 12.66
N GLY A 27 8.82 9.62 12.96
CA GLY A 27 8.46 8.52 12.07
C GLY A 27 6.96 8.49 11.72
N VAL A 28 6.09 8.80 12.67
CA VAL A 28 4.64 8.95 12.41
C VAL A 28 4.38 10.12 11.45
N VAL A 29 5.05 11.27 11.65
CA VAL A 29 4.92 12.43 10.75
C VAL A 29 5.40 12.10 9.33
N LEU A 30 6.47 11.33 9.17
CA LEU A 30 6.91 10.85 7.84
C LEU A 30 5.83 10.01 7.15
N LEU A 31 5.11 9.17 7.89
CA LEU A 31 3.98 8.41 7.35
C LEU A 31 2.81 9.33 6.95
N GLU A 32 2.54 10.37 7.74
CA GLU A 32 1.51 11.37 7.38
C GLU A 32 1.87 12.08 6.07
N MET A 33 3.14 12.47 5.89
CA MET A 33 3.62 13.09 4.65
C MET A 33 3.50 12.16 3.45
N LEU A 34 3.87 10.88 3.60
CA LEU A 34 3.77 9.92 2.50
C LEU A 34 2.33 9.64 2.09
N THR A 35 1.40 9.57 3.05
CA THR A 35 0.05 9.07 2.84
C THR A 35 -1.03 10.15 2.74
N GLY A 36 -0.74 11.37 3.20
CA GLY A 36 -1.72 12.45 3.31
C GLY A 36 -2.82 12.18 4.36
N LYS A 37 -2.63 11.15 5.20
CA LYS A 37 -3.60 10.72 6.22
C LYS A 37 -3.15 11.17 7.60
N ARG A 38 -4.11 11.56 8.45
CA ARG A 38 -3.85 11.88 9.86
C ARG A 38 -3.40 10.65 10.65
N ALA A 39 -2.49 10.85 11.61
CA ALA A 39 -1.98 9.82 12.52
C ALA A 39 -3.09 9.08 13.28
N VAL A 40 -4.12 9.83 13.70
CA VAL A 40 -5.35 9.28 14.30
C VAL A 40 -6.57 9.82 13.58
N ASP A 41 -7.42 8.90 13.11
CA ASP A 41 -8.67 9.24 12.44
C ASP A 41 -9.83 8.41 12.98
N LYS A 42 -10.61 8.99 13.89
CA LYS A 42 -11.76 8.33 14.55
C LYS A 42 -12.92 8.04 13.60
N SER A 43 -12.95 8.64 12.41
CA SER A 43 -14.00 8.41 11.41
C SER A 43 -13.83 7.07 10.67
N ARG A 44 -12.66 6.43 10.77
CA ARG A 44 -12.34 5.17 10.10
C ARG A 44 -12.76 3.95 10.92
N CYS A 45 -12.80 2.80 10.25
CA CYS A 45 -12.95 1.50 10.89
C CYS A 45 -11.92 1.34 12.01
N LYS A 46 -12.30 0.67 13.11
CA LYS A 46 -11.48 0.54 14.33
C LYS A 46 -10.03 0.13 14.06
N ASN A 47 -9.81 -0.75 13.10
CA ASN A 47 -8.50 -1.29 12.75
C ASN A 47 -7.64 -0.34 11.89
N GLU A 48 -8.21 0.76 11.37
CA GLU A 48 -7.53 1.74 10.52
C GLU A 48 -7.43 3.13 11.19
N GLN A 49 -7.87 3.25 12.44
CA GLN A 49 -7.84 4.52 13.16
C GLN A 49 -6.41 4.95 13.48
N ASN A 50 -5.51 3.98 13.71
CA ASN A 50 -4.09 4.22 13.91
C ASN A 50 -3.35 4.10 12.57
N LEU A 51 -2.71 5.19 12.14
CA LEU A 51 -1.99 5.22 10.87
C LEU A 51 -0.82 4.23 10.83
N VAL A 52 -0.09 4.06 11.94
CA VAL A 52 1.08 3.19 12.02
C VAL A 52 0.68 1.74 11.74
N ASP A 53 -0.36 1.27 12.42
CA ASP A 53 -0.81 -0.13 12.28
C ASP A 53 -1.43 -0.41 10.91
N TRP A 54 -2.13 0.57 10.35
CA TRP A 54 -2.66 0.49 8.99
C TRP A 54 -1.56 0.52 7.91
N ALA A 55 -0.53 1.35 8.07
CA ALA A 55 0.50 1.56 7.05
C ALA A 55 1.56 0.45 7.01
N LYS A 56 1.95 -0.12 8.17
CA LYS A 56 2.96 -1.18 8.31
C LYS A 56 2.97 -2.25 7.19
N PRO A 57 1.85 -2.89 6.81
CA PRO A 57 1.87 -3.93 5.78
C PRO A 57 2.26 -3.43 4.38
N TYR A 58 2.18 -2.13 4.11
CA TYR A 58 2.49 -1.54 2.80
C TYR A 58 3.93 -1.06 2.66
N LEU A 59 4.62 -0.76 3.77
CA LEU A 59 5.93 -0.09 3.77
C LEU A 59 7.07 -0.95 3.21
N ASN A 60 6.99 -2.28 3.34
CA ASN A 60 8.05 -3.19 2.91
C ASN A 60 8.13 -3.43 1.39
N SER A 61 7.06 -3.17 0.65
CA SER A 61 7.00 -3.46 -0.78
C SER A 61 6.74 -2.20 -1.59
N SER A 62 7.63 -1.89 -2.53
CA SER A 62 7.46 -0.73 -3.44
C SER A 62 6.15 -0.78 -4.21
N ARG A 63 5.67 -1.98 -4.57
CA ARG A 63 4.38 -2.15 -5.24
C ARG A 63 3.23 -1.76 -4.32
N ARG A 64 3.29 -2.21 -3.05
CA ARG A 64 2.24 -1.95 -2.06
C ARG A 64 2.24 -0.49 -1.60
N LEU A 65 3.43 0.10 -1.45
CA LEU A 65 3.61 1.49 -1.05
C LEU A 65 2.84 2.45 -1.97
N ARG A 66 2.84 2.21 -3.29
CA ARG A 66 2.09 3.04 -4.25
C ARG A 66 0.60 3.14 -3.98
N TYR A 67 -0.02 2.14 -3.34
CA TYR A 67 -1.45 2.19 -3.02
C TYR A 67 -1.79 3.10 -1.84
N ILE A 68 -0.79 3.45 -1.03
CA ILE A 68 -0.99 4.27 0.17
C ILE A 68 -0.40 5.69 0.02
N MET A 69 0.28 5.98 -1.08
CA MET A 69 0.81 7.32 -1.36
C MET A 69 -0.33 8.34 -1.45
N ASP A 70 -0.08 9.56 -0.99
CA ASP A 70 -1.07 10.64 -1.03
C ASP A 70 -1.57 10.87 -2.47
N PRO A 71 -2.88 10.66 -2.74
CA PRO A 71 -3.49 10.93 -4.05
C PRO A 71 -3.23 12.36 -4.57
N ARG A 72 -3.06 13.32 -3.67
CA ARG A 72 -2.84 14.74 -4.00
C ARG A 72 -1.47 15.01 -4.61
N LEU A 73 -0.51 14.10 -4.45
CA LEU A 73 0.79 14.20 -5.11
C LEU A 73 0.69 14.00 -6.63
N GLY A 74 -0.37 13.32 -7.12
CA GLY A 74 -0.60 13.14 -8.55
C GLY A 74 0.56 12.46 -9.28
N GLY A 75 1.30 11.59 -8.61
CA GLY A 75 2.49 10.93 -9.17
C GLY A 75 3.76 11.81 -9.26
N GLN A 76 3.73 13.03 -8.72
CA GLN A 76 4.87 13.96 -8.66
C GLN A 76 5.76 13.65 -7.44
N TYR A 77 6.25 12.43 -7.36
CA TYR A 77 7.20 12.01 -6.34
C TYR A 77 8.14 10.96 -6.90
N SER A 78 9.35 10.87 -6.32
CA SER A 78 10.30 9.82 -6.65
C SER A 78 9.88 8.48 -6.07
N VAL A 79 9.82 7.45 -6.91
CA VAL A 79 9.47 6.09 -6.51
C VAL A 79 10.57 5.54 -5.59
N ARG A 80 11.84 5.79 -5.94
CA ARG A 80 12.99 5.40 -5.13
C ARG A 80 13.06 6.17 -3.81
N GLY A 81 12.89 7.49 -3.87
CA GLY A 81 12.87 8.37 -2.72
C GLY A 81 11.75 8.02 -1.75
N ALA A 82 10.52 7.82 -2.25
CA ALA A 82 9.39 7.41 -1.43
C ALA A 82 9.61 6.04 -0.76
N LYS A 83 10.19 5.07 -1.48
CA LYS A 83 10.56 3.77 -0.89
C LYS A 83 11.55 3.95 0.25
N GLN A 84 12.60 4.74 0.04
CA GLN A 84 13.64 4.96 1.05
C GLN A 84 13.09 5.72 2.27
N MET A 85 12.23 6.72 2.04
CA MET A 85 11.51 7.42 3.11
C MET A 85 10.60 6.48 3.90
N ALA A 86 9.88 5.57 3.23
CA ALA A 86 9.03 4.58 3.88
C ALA A 86 9.82 3.59 4.76
N LEU A 87 10.99 3.15 4.29
CA LEU A 87 11.90 2.32 5.09
C LEU A 87 12.45 3.07 6.30
N LEU A 88 12.84 4.34 6.12
CA LEU A 88 13.28 5.21 7.22
C LEU A 88 12.17 5.38 8.25
N ALA A 89 10.94 5.67 7.82
CA ALA A 89 9.79 5.77 8.69
C ALA A 89 9.54 4.46 9.46
N LEU A 90 9.65 3.30 8.80
CA LEU A 90 9.52 1.99 9.43
C LEU A 90 10.56 1.75 10.54
N GLN A 91 11.81 2.20 10.32
CA GLN A 91 12.86 2.12 11.35
C GLN A 91 12.57 3.07 12.53
N CYS A 92 12.12 4.29 12.25
CA CYS A 92 11.77 5.27 13.28
C CYS A 92 10.61 4.79 14.17
N ILE A 93 9.60 4.13 13.60
CA ILE A 93 8.43 3.62 14.35
C ILE A 93 8.64 2.22 14.96
N SER A 94 9.89 1.74 15.05
CA SER A 94 10.17 0.44 15.67
C SER A 94 9.68 0.40 17.13
N LEU A 95 9.10 -0.73 17.53
CA LEU A 95 8.63 -0.94 18.91
C LEU A 95 9.79 -0.86 19.90
N ASN A 96 10.97 -1.36 19.51
CA ASN A 96 12.17 -1.28 20.33
C ASN A 96 12.87 0.08 20.12
N PRO A 97 13.05 0.91 21.17
CA PRO A 97 13.72 2.20 21.04
C PRO A 97 15.18 2.09 20.57
N LYS A 98 15.82 0.96 20.81
CA LYS A 98 17.23 0.70 20.42
C LYS A 98 17.40 0.59 18.90
N ASP A 99 16.41 0.03 18.20
CA ASP A 99 16.45 -0.18 16.75
C ASP A 99 16.19 1.11 15.95
N ARG A 100 15.65 2.14 16.61
CA ARG A 100 15.39 3.44 15.98
C ARG A 100 16.70 4.17 15.67
N PRO A 101 16.84 4.82 14.51
CA PRO A 101 18.04 5.58 14.19
C PRO A 101 18.23 6.80 15.09
N LYS A 102 19.43 7.37 15.10
CA LYS A 102 19.66 8.71 15.68
C LYS A 102 19.08 9.76 14.73
N MET A 103 18.62 10.88 15.26
CA MET A 103 18.04 11.96 14.43
C MET A 103 19.03 12.51 13.39
N THR A 104 20.33 12.46 13.67
CA THR A 104 21.39 12.80 12.71
C THR A 104 21.36 11.91 11.46
N VAL A 105 21.17 10.60 11.65
CA VAL A 105 21.06 9.62 10.54
C VAL A 105 19.76 9.84 9.77
N VAL A 106 18.68 10.20 10.47
CA VAL A 106 17.39 10.53 9.84
C VAL A 106 17.57 11.71 8.88
N ILE A 107 18.20 12.80 9.33
CA ILE A 107 18.45 14.00 8.51
C ILE A 107 19.33 13.66 7.29
N GLN A 108 20.47 12.99 7.51
CA GLN A 108 21.36 12.57 6.41
C GLN A 108 20.63 11.71 5.36
N THR A 109 19.76 10.81 5.82
CA THR A 109 18.97 9.98 4.91
C THR A 109 18.00 10.85 4.12
N LEU A 110 17.28 11.78 4.77
CA LEU A 110 16.34 12.69 4.11
C LEU A 110 17.02 13.62 3.10
N GLU A 111 18.21 14.14 3.42
CA GLU A 111 19.02 14.96 2.51
C GLU A 111 19.39 14.18 1.24
N SER A 112 19.81 12.91 1.39
CA SER A 112 20.11 12.05 0.23
C SER A 112 18.88 11.78 -0.65
N LEU A 113 17.66 11.92 -0.12
CA LEU A 113 16.45 11.71 -0.91
C LEU A 113 16.20 12.83 -1.92
N LEU A 114 16.72 14.04 -1.65
CA LEU A 114 16.55 15.20 -2.53
C LEU A 114 17.27 15.03 -3.87
N GLU A 115 18.22 14.11 -3.95
CA GLU A 115 18.97 13.80 -5.17
C GLU A 115 18.18 12.94 -6.15
N TYR A 116 17.09 12.28 -5.72
CA TYR A 116 16.28 11.43 -6.59
C TYR A 116 15.39 12.25 -7.52
N LYS A 117 15.54 12.02 -8.83
CA LYS A 117 14.80 12.72 -9.90
C LYS A 117 13.88 11.81 -10.72
N ASP A 118 13.79 10.53 -10.39
CA ASP A 118 12.74 9.66 -10.97
C ASP A 118 11.38 10.18 -10.52
N MET A 119 10.36 10.17 -11.38
CA MET A 119 9.00 10.59 -11.01
C MET A 119 8.02 9.47 -11.34
N ALA A 120 7.09 9.19 -10.44
CA ALA A 120 6.12 8.11 -10.63
C ALA A 120 5.24 8.32 -11.88
N ILE A 121 4.92 9.57 -12.20
CA ILE A 121 4.15 9.95 -13.39
C ILE A 121 4.87 9.64 -14.70
N SER A 122 6.20 9.81 -14.76
CA SER A 122 6.97 9.54 -15.99
C SER A 122 7.23 8.05 -16.22
N CYS A 123 7.10 7.21 -15.18
CA CYS A 123 7.29 5.77 -15.29
C CYS A 123 5.97 4.98 -15.52
N GLY A 124 4.83 5.64 -15.69
CA GLY A 124 3.53 4.97 -15.81
C GLY A 124 3.10 4.20 -14.54
N GLN A 125 3.72 4.52 -13.39
CA GLN A 125 3.49 3.83 -12.12
C GLN A 125 2.41 4.50 -11.26
N TRP A 126 1.87 5.64 -11.71
CA TRP A 126 0.73 6.31 -11.11
C TRP A 126 -0.56 5.86 -11.80
N PRO A 127 -1.61 5.45 -11.07
CA PRO A 127 -2.92 5.27 -11.68
C PRO A 127 -3.40 6.64 -12.15
N VAL A 128 -3.40 6.86 -13.47
CA VAL A 128 -4.00 8.06 -14.06
C VAL A 128 -5.47 8.04 -13.65
N SER A 129 -5.89 8.97 -12.81
CA SER A 129 -7.30 9.17 -12.52
C SER A 129 -8.01 9.33 -13.86
N SER A 130 -8.89 8.38 -14.20
CA SER A 130 -9.78 8.52 -15.33
C SER A 130 -10.68 9.70 -15.02
N ASN A 131 -10.30 10.89 -15.48
CA ASN A 131 -11.24 11.99 -15.56
C ASN A 131 -12.38 11.50 -16.44
N SER A 132 -13.54 11.29 -15.81
CA SER A 132 -14.82 11.01 -16.44
C SER A 132 -15.11 12.13 -17.43
N THR A 133 -14.61 11.98 -18.66
CA THR A 133 -15.09 12.73 -19.81
C THR A 133 -16.48 12.23 -20.08
N LYS A 134 -17.48 12.99 -19.61
CA LYS A 134 -18.83 12.95 -20.19
C LYS A 134 -18.68 13.32 -21.67
N LYS A 135 -18.44 12.34 -22.53
CA LYS A 135 -18.66 12.48 -23.97
C LYS A 135 -20.12 12.14 -24.25
N THR A 136 -20.93 13.19 -24.29
CA THR A 136 -22.24 13.20 -24.92
C THR A 136 -22.09 12.97 -26.43
N GLY A 137 -22.67 11.87 -26.93
CA GLY A 137 -23.35 11.75 -28.23
C GLY A 137 -22.52 11.75 -29.53
N LEU A 138 -22.39 10.58 -30.17
CA LEU A 138 -22.94 10.27 -31.52
C LEU A 138 -22.74 8.77 -31.85
N PRO A 139 -23.58 8.16 -32.72
CA PRO A 139 -23.80 6.72 -32.77
C PRO A 139 -22.79 6.01 -33.68
N SER A 140 -22.38 4.80 -33.27
CA SER A 140 -21.64 3.88 -34.13
C SER A 140 -22.58 2.79 -34.63
N SER A 141 -22.85 2.84 -35.92
CA SER A 141 -23.55 1.83 -36.70
C SER A 141 -22.80 0.49 -36.64
N ALA A 142 -23.46 -0.53 -36.12
CA ALA A 142 -22.95 -1.90 -36.12
C ALA A 142 -23.05 -2.52 -37.53
N PRO A 143 -22.03 -3.26 -38.00
CA PRO A 143 -22.22 -4.25 -39.05
C PRO A 143 -22.51 -5.62 -38.42
N ASN A 144 -23.65 -6.19 -38.81
CA ASN A 144 -24.03 -7.58 -38.58
C ASN A 144 -23.03 -8.54 -39.25
N PHE A 145 -22.47 -9.47 -38.47
CA PHE A 145 -21.98 -10.75 -39.02
C PHE A 145 -22.79 -11.90 -38.45
N ARG A 146 -23.70 -12.38 -39.29
CA ARG A 146 -24.47 -13.61 -39.18
C ARG A 146 -23.59 -14.75 -39.68
N ALA A 147 -23.37 -15.78 -38.86
CA ALA A 147 -22.86 -17.07 -39.33
C ALA A 147 -23.74 -18.18 -38.75
N GLN A 148 -24.41 -18.89 -39.65
CA GLN A 148 -25.30 -20.01 -39.39
C GLN A 148 -24.51 -21.29 -39.15
N SER A 149 -25.12 -22.14 -38.32
CA SER A 149 -24.97 -23.58 -38.15
C SER A 149 -24.46 -24.37 -39.36
N ARG A 150 -23.60 -25.37 -39.10
CA ARG A 150 -23.73 -26.71 -39.69
C ARG A 150 -23.03 -27.77 -38.83
N SER A 151 -23.82 -28.77 -38.46
CA SER A 151 -23.51 -30.03 -37.81
C SER A 151 -22.75 -30.99 -38.74
N SER A 152 -21.84 -31.80 -38.19
CA SER A 152 -21.52 -33.14 -38.72
C SER A 152 -20.93 -34.00 -37.60
N SER A 153 -21.54 -35.17 -37.44
CA SER A 153 -21.41 -36.18 -36.40
C SER A 153 -20.58 -37.38 -36.87
N VAL A 154 -19.63 -37.85 -36.05
CA VAL A 154 -19.13 -39.24 -35.92
C VAL A 154 -18.39 -39.25 -34.56
N GLY A 155 -18.69 -40.00 -33.49
CA GLY A 155 -19.20 -41.36 -33.34
C GLY A 155 -18.04 -42.31 -33.06
N VAL A 156 -17.71 -42.63 -31.80
CA VAL A 156 -17.18 -43.94 -31.33
C VAL A 156 -17.03 -43.94 -29.78
N GLN A 157 -17.49 -45.06 -29.21
CA GLN A 157 -17.58 -45.50 -27.82
C GLN A 157 -16.17 -45.70 -27.21
N ASN A 158 -15.89 -45.87 -25.91
CA ASN A 158 -16.52 -46.80 -24.97
C ASN A 158 -15.83 -46.72 -23.58
N LYS A 159 -16.58 -47.15 -22.55
CA LYS A 159 -16.14 -47.82 -21.29
C LYS A 159 -15.42 -47.05 -20.15
N LYS A 160 -16.21 -46.83 -19.09
CA LYS A 160 -15.80 -46.91 -17.66
C LYS A 160 -15.29 -48.32 -17.32
N PRO A 161 -14.57 -48.47 -16.19
CA PRO A 161 -15.23 -49.17 -15.08
C PRO A 161 -15.05 -48.50 -13.70
N ASN A 162 -15.98 -48.84 -12.82
CA ASN A 162 -16.09 -48.49 -11.40
C ASN A 162 -15.19 -49.36 -10.50
N SER A 163 -14.85 -48.86 -9.32
CA SER A 163 -14.87 -49.54 -7.99
C SER A 163 -14.39 -48.50 -6.95
N ALA A 164 -15.11 -48.08 -5.90
CA ALA A 164 -15.88 -48.71 -4.82
C ALA A 164 -15.00 -49.50 -3.81
N VAL A 165 -14.53 -48.87 -2.71
CA VAL A 165 -14.91 -49.07 -1.27
C VAL A 165 -14.01 -50.15 -0.56
N PRO A 166 -13.83 -50.28 0.80
CA PRO A 166 -14.20 -49.50 2.01
C PRO A 166 -13.04 -49.16 3.02
N THR A 167 -13.42 -48.49 4.13
CA THR A 167 -12.72 -48.32 5.43
C THR A 167 -12.50 -49.65 6.21
N PRO A 168 -11.75 -49.67 7.34
CA PRO A 168 -12.39 -49.52 8.66
C PRO A 168 -11.56 -48.83 9.77
N ARG A 169 -12.26 -48.54 10.88
CA ARG A 169 -11.83 -48.00 12.18
C ARG A 169 -10.61 -48.69 12.84
N LYS A 170 -9.83 -47.89 13.56
CA LYS A 170 -9.63 -48.01 15.02
C LYS A 170 -9.41 -46.63 15.61
#